data_AF-A0A066X3I6-F1
#
_entry.id   AF-A0A066X3I6-F1
#
_cell.length_a   1.000
_cell.length_b   1.000
_cell.length_c   1.000
_cell.angle_alpha   90.00
_cell.angle_beta   90.00
_cell.angle_gamma   90.00
#
_symmetry.space_group_name_H-M   'P 1'
#
loop_
_entity.id
_entity.type
_entity.pdbx_description
1 polymer ?
#
loop_
_entity_poly.entity_id
_entity_poly.type
_entity_poly.pdbx_seq_one_letter_code
_entity_poly.pdbx_strand_id
1 'polypeptide(L)'
;MDLTENADLVARLTLEEKASLLAAVDWWRTPTIRRDGVFVPHIKMSDGPNGARGESYVSGITAACFPCSTAVGATFDPDGGRRLGREIAREARTKAANVLLAPTMNIIRSPLGGRNYETYSEDLYLIGTLASAFVRGCQAEGIAATPKHFVANESERYRTKMTSQVDCQTLRELYMLPFQLVMRDADPWCFMTSYNRVNGEYCADSHWLLEEVL
;
A
#
# COMPACT_ATOMS: atom_id res chain seq x y z
N MET A 1 -14.57 -12.12 7.54
CA MET A 1 -15.09 -12.03 6.15
C MET A 1 -15.61 -13.42 5.81
N ASP A 2 -16.86 -13.56 5.38
CA ASP A 2 -17.39 -14.87 5.01
C ASP A 2 -16.90 -15.22 3.59
N LEU A 3 -15.95 -16.15 3.51
CA LEU A 3 -15.38 -16.59 2.23
C LEU A 3 -16.42 -17.27 1.33
N THR A 4 -17.50 -17.80 1.91
CA THR A 4 -18.54 -18.50 1.15
C THR A 4 -19.46 -17.53 0.39
N GLU A 5 -19.77 -16.37 0.99
CA GLU A 5 -20.53 -15.30 0.31
C GLU A 5 -19.75 -14.72 -0.89
N ASN A 6 -18.43 -14.54 -0.73
CA ASN A 6 -17.58 -14.04 -1.82
C ASN A 6 -17.49 -15.02 -3.00
N ALA A 7 -17.37 -16.32 -2.71
CA ALA A 7 -17.30 -17.35 -3.76
C ALA A 7 -18.60 -17.42 -4.57
N ASP A 8 -19.76 -17.31 -3.92
CA ASP A 8 -21.06 -17.27 -4.59
C ASP A 8 -21.24 -16.00 -5.44
N LEU A 9 -20.80 -14.84 -4.94
CA LEU A 9 -20.82 -13.61 -5.72
C LEU A 9 -19.95 -13.73 -6.98
N VAL A 10 -18.71 -14.21 -6.84
CA VAL A 10 -17.77 -14.40 -7.97
C VAL A 10 -18.31 -15.43 -8.96
N ALA A 11 -18.96 -16.50 -8.50
CA ALA A 11 -19.56 -17.50 -9.38
C ALA A 11 -20.67 -16.91 -10.26
N ARG A 12 -21.40 -15.91 -9.76
CA ARG A 12 -22.46 -15.21 -10.48
C ARG A 12 -21.97 -14.18 -11.50
N LEU A 13 -20.70 -13.79 -11.47
CA LEU A 13 -20.14 -12.82 -12.42
C LEU A 13 -19.86 -13.46 -13.78
N THR A 14 -20.12 -12.71 -14.87
CA THR A 14 -19.65 -13.10 -16.21
C THR A 14 -18.13 -13.01 -16.29
N LEU A 15 -17.54 -13.55 -17.37
CA LEU A 15 -16.10 -13.46 -17.59
C LEU A 15 -15.65 -12.01 -17.76
N GLU A 16 -16.43 -11.21 -18.47
CA GLU A 16 -16.16 -9.79 -18.72
C GLU A 16 -16.24 -8.99 -17.42
N GLU A 17 -17.22 -9.28 -16.57
CA GLU A 17 -17.35 -8.68 -15.23
C GLU A 17 -16.13 -9.02 -14.37
N LYS A 18 -15.71 -10.30 -14.34
CA LYS A 18 -14.49 -10.73 -13.63
C LYS A 18 -13.25 -10.02 -14.14
N ALA A 19 -13.06 -9.99 -15.46
CA ALA A 19 -11.93 -9.33 -16.09
C ALA A 19 -11.91 -7.83 -15.79
N SER A 20 -13.09 -7.18 -15.77
CA SER A 20 -13.19 -5.75 -15.46
C SER A 20 -12.69 -5.42 -14.05
N LEU A 21 -12.92 -6.30 -13.06
CA LEU A 21 -12.49 -6.11 -11.67
C LEU A 21 -10.97 -6.16 -11.49
N LEU A 22 -10.21 -6.61 -12.50
CA LEU A 22 -8.74 -6.67 -12.47
C LEU A 22 -8.08 -5.34 -12.85
N ALA A 23 -8.84 -4.31 -13.19
CA ALA A 23 -8.34 -2.99 -13.55
C ALA A 23 -9.15 -1.87 -12.90
N ALA A 24 -8.51 -0.72 -12.70
CA ALA A 24 -9.20 0.50 -12.31
C ALA A 24 -9.94 1.10 -13.53
N VAL A 25 -11.07 1.77 -13.30
CA VAL A 25 -11.83 2.49 -14.36
C VAL A 25 -11.36 3.92 -14.55
N ASP A 26 -10.75 4.49 -13.51
CA ASP A 26 -10.08 5.78 -13.54
C ASP A 26 -8.82 5.71 -12.66
N TRP A 27 -8.20 6.86 -12.39
CA TRP A 27 -6.98 6.92 -11.56
C TRP A 27 -7.16 6.44 -10.11
N TRP A 28 -8.39 6.38 -9.61
CA TRP A 28 -8.70 6.25 -8.18
C TRP A 28 -9.80 5.25 -7.86
N ARG A 29 -10.43 4.59 -8.84
CA ARG A 29 -11.62 3.75 -8.62
C ARG A 29 -11.57 2.43 -9.35
N THR A 30 -12.07 1.38 -8.68
CA THR A 30 -12.45 0.11 -9.33
C THR A 30 -13.80 0.25 -10.05
N PRO A 31 -14.17 -0.67 -10.96
CA PRO A 31 -15.50 -0.64 -11.57
C PRO A 31 -16.61 -0.93 -10.56
N THR A 32 -17.82 -0.47 -10.90
CA THR A 32 -19.06 -0.90 -10.25
C THR A 32 -19.76 -1.92 -11.16
N ILE A 33 -20.20 -3.04 -10.60
CA ILE A 33 -21.07 -4.00 -11.28
C ILE A 33 -22.46 -3.90 -10.64
N ARG A 34 -23.48 -3.63 -11.45
CA ARG A 34 -24.87 -3.52 -10.98
C ARG A 34 -25.85 -4.08 -12.00
N ARG A 35 -26.47 -5.20 -11.65
CA ARG A 35 -27.60 -5.81 -12.37
C ARG A 35 -28.42 -6.67 -11.41
N ASP A 36 -29.51 -7.25 -11.89
CA ASP A 36 -30.41 -8.04 -11.04
C ASP A 36 -29.67 -9.17 -10.32
N GLY A 37 -29.77 -9.17 -8.98
CA GLY A 37 -29.14 -10.15 -8.11
C GLY A 37 -27.62 -10.05 -7.94
N VAL A 38 -26.95 -9.05 -8.53
CA VAL A 38 -25.49 -8.86 -8.41
C VAL A 38 -25.15 -7.38 -8.20
N PHE A 39 -24.43 -7.09 -7.11
CA PHE A 39 -23.92 -5.76 -6.84
C PHE A 39 -22.48 -5.83 -6.30
N VAL A 40 -21.57 -5.16 -6.99
CA VAL A 40 -20.20 -4.89 -6.55
C VAL A 40 -19.98 -3.38 -6.60
N PRO A 41 -19.86 -2.68 -5.46
CA PRO A 41 -19.60 -1.24 -5.45
C PRO A 41 -18.17 -0.95 -5.93
N HIS A 42 -17.94 0.25 -6.45
CA HIS A 42 -16.57 0.72 -6.63
C HIS A 42 -15.89 0.93 -5.27
N ILE A 43 -14.59 0.70 -5.26
CA ILE A 43 -13.67 1.06 -4.19
C ILE A 43 -12.93 2.29 -4.66
N LYS A 44 -12.95 3.37 -3.88
CA LYS A 44 -12.15 4.56 -4.14
C LYS A 44 -10.87 4.53 -3.33
N MET A 45 -9.73 4.75 -3.99
CA MET A 45 -8.44 4.93 -3.36
C MET A 45 -8.09 6.41 -3.25
N SER A 46 -7.23 6.74 -2.28
CA SER A 46 -6.55 8.02 -2.20
C SER A 46 -5.09 7.77 -1.91
N ASP A 47 -4.21 8.54 -2.54
CA ASP A 47 -2.86 8.65 -1.99
C ASP A 47 -2.91 9.13 -0.54
N GLY A 48 -1.98 8.56 0.21
CA GLY A 48 -1.08 9.33 1.05
C GLY A 48 0.38 9.08 0.60
N PRO A 49 1.37 9.16 1.51
CA PRO A 49 1.25 8.57 2.87
C PRO A 49 1.23 9.54 4.05
N ASN A 50 1.41 10.84 3.85
CA ASN A 50 1.40 11.86 4.91
C ASN A 50 0.15 12.74 4.89
N GLY A 51 -0.99 12.17 4.48
CA GLY A 51 -2.28 12.87 4.37
C GLY A 51 -3.14 12.21 3.29
N ALA A 52 -4.47 12.36 3.37
CA ALA A 52 -5.36 11.81 2.37
C ALA A 52 -5.68 12.87 1.30
N ARG A 53 -4.98 12.85 0.15
CA ARG A 53 -5.13 13.90 -0.88
C ARG A 53 -6.51 13.89 -1.54
N GLY A 54 -7.09 12.72 -1.76
CA GLY A 54 -8.24 12.51 -2.61
C GLY A 54 -7.89 12.46 -4.10
N GLU A 55 -8.90 12.63 -4.94
CA GLU A 55 -8.81 12.36 -6.38
C GLU A 55 -8.31 13.52 -7.24
N SER A 56 -8.34 14.75 -6.72
CA SER A 56 -8.00 15.96 -7.48
C SER A 56 -6.72 16.60 -6.94
N TYR A 57 -5.82 16.95 -7.85
CA TYR A 57 -4.56 17.63 -7.54
C TYR A 57 -4.69 19.16 -7.48
N VAL A 58 -5.75 19.74 -8.06
CA VAL A 58 -5.86 21.20 -8.26
C VAL A 58 -7.02 21.80 -7.48
N SER A 59 -8.16 21.11 -7.41
CA SER A 59 -9.42 21.63 -6.86
C SER A 59 -10.11 20.62 -5.92
N GLY A 60 -9.31 19.80 -5.23
CA GLY A 60 -9.81 18.79 -4.29
C GLY A 60 -10.27 19.38 -2.95
N ILE A 61 -10.93 18.55 -2.17
CA ILE A 61 -11.19 18.83 -0.75
C ILE A 61 -9.82 18.97 -0.06
N THR A 62 -9.65 20.04 0.72
CA THR A 62 -8.39 20.32 1.40
C THR A 62 -7.98 19.14 2.29
N ALA A 63 -6.68 18.89 2.34
CA ALA A 63 -6.12 17.79 3.10
C ALA A 63 -5.21 18.28 4.22
N ALA A 64 -5.18 17.55 5.33
CA ALA A 64 -4.19 17.74 6.37
C ALA A 64 -2.86 17.15 5.89
N CYS A 65 -1.80 17.95 5.92
CA CYS A 65 -0.45 17.48 5.62
C CYS A 65 0.25 17.19 6.94
N PHE A 66 0.51 15.91 7.19
CA PHE A 66 1.20 15.42 8.36
C PHE A 66 2.72 15.41 8.14
N PRO A 67 3.54 15.28 9.21
CA PRO A 67 4.98 15.11 9.07
C PRO A 67 5.33 13.99 8.09
N CYS A 68 6.41 14.16 7.35
CA CYS A 68 6.94 13.11 6.48
C CYS A 68 7.35 11.88 7.31
N SER A 69 7.36 10.70 6.67
CA SER A 69 7.55 9.43 7.37
C SER A 69 8.91 9.34 8.07
N THR A 70 9.97 9.99 7.58
CA THR A 70 11.27 10.01 8.28
C THR A 70 11.21 10.78 9.58
N ALA A 71 10.44 11.87 9.64
CA ALA A 71 10.19 12.59 10.88
C ALA A 71 9.39 11.74 11.87
N VAL A 72 8.42 10.95 11.39
CA VAL A 72 7.70 9.97 12.20
C VAL A 72 8.66 8.87 12.68
N GLY A 73 9.54 8.38 11.80
CA GLY A 73 10.61 7.42 12.10
C GLY A 73 11.47 7.87 13.27
N ALA A 74 11.91 9.14 13.24
CA ALA A 74 12.73 9.75 14.29
C ALA A 74 12.06 9.83 15.67
N THR A 75 10.74 9.60 15.77
CA THR A 75 10.05 9.59 17.07
C THR A 75 10.22 8.28 17.83
N PHE A 76 10.48 7.16 17.14
CA PHE A 76 10.46 5.82 17.73
C PHE A 76 9.18 5.55 18.57
N ASP A 77 8.05 6.18 18.21
CA ASP A 77 6.77 6.09 18.93
C ASP A 77 5.73 5.32 18.08
N PRO A 78 5.59 3.98 18.27
CA PRO A 78 4.56 3.20 17.60
C PRO A 78 3.14 3.64 17.94
N ASP A 79 2.89 4.12 19.17
CA ASP A 79 1.56 4.64 19.51
C ASP A 79 1.27 5.94 18.75
N GLY A 80 2.28 6.76 18.54
CA GLY A 80 2.25 7.91 17.63
C GLY A 80 1.96 7.53 16.19
N GLY A 81 2.67 6.54 15.65
CA GLY A 81 2.42 5.99 14.31
C GLY A 81 0.99 5.45 14.14
N ARG A 82 0.45 4.78 15.17
CA ARG A 82 -0.94 4.32 15.19
C ARG A 82 -1.94 5.46 15.22
N ARG A 83 -1.72 6.47 16.07
CA ARG A 83 -2.56 7.69 16.11
C ARG A 83 -2.57 8.38 14.73
N LEU A 84 -1.40 8.52 14.12
CA LEU A 84 -1.26 9.10 12.79
C LEU A 84 -2.09 8.34 11.73
N GLY A 85 -1.98 7.00 11.71
CA GLY A 85 -2.78 6.16 10.81
C GLY A 85 -4.30 6.35 11.00
N ARG A 86 -4.76 6.50 12.24
CA ARG A 86 -6.18 6.79 12.54
C ARG A 86 -6.62 8.15 12.00
N GLU A 87 -5.84 9.20 12.23
CA GLU A 87 -6.22 10.55 11.81
C GLU A 87 -6.23 10.67 10.28
N ILE A 88 -5.24 10.10 9.58
CA ILE A 88 -5.24 10.11 8.10
C ILE A 88 -6.40 9.26 7.55
N ALA A 89 -6.75 8.14 8.21
CA ALA A 89 -7.91 7.34 7.80
C ALA A 89 -9.24 8.08 7.97
N ARG A 90 -9.42 8.84 9.07
CA ARG A 90 -10.58 9.74 9.22
C ARG A 90 -10.61 10.79 8.13
N GLU A 91 -9.46 11.30 7.74
CA GLU A 91 -9.33 12.24 6.64
C GLU A 91 -9.70 11.61 5.29
N ALA A 92 -9.31 10.35 5.05
CA ALA A 92 -9.68 9.60 3.86
C ALA A 92 -11.21 9.46 3.71
N ARG A 93 -11.93 9.30 4.83
CA ARG A 93 -13.41 9.29 4.85
C ARG A 93 -14.00 10.61 4.34
N THR A 94 -13.38 11.76 4.62
CA THR A 94 -13.89 13.05 4.11
C THR A 94 -13.72 13.17 2.59
N LYS A 95 -12.87 12.35 1.97
CA LYS A 95 -12.69 12.21 0.51
C LYS A 95 -13.50 11.06 -0.08
N ALA A 96 -14.31 10.39 0.73
CA ALA A 96 -15.02 9.15 0.39
C ALA A 96 -14.08 8.05 -0.14
N ALA A 97 -12.83 8.01 0.32
CA ALA A 97 -11.88 6.95 -0.02
C ALA A 97 -12.05 5.77 0.96
N ASN A 98 -11.98 4.56 0.43
CA ASN A 98 -12.03 3.30 1.16
C ASN A 98 -10.62 2.74 1.44
N VAL A 99 -9.67 3.07 0.56
CA VAL A 99 -8.29 2.58 0.60
C VAL A 99 -7.33 3.77 0.62
N LEU A 100 -6.37 3.72 1.53
CA LEU A 100 -5.26 4.65 1.60
C LEU A 100 -4.01 3.99 1.02
N LEU A 101 -3.40 4.61 0.01
CA LEU A 101 -2.16 4.12 -0.61
C LEU A 101 -0.95 4.43 0.28
N ALA A 102 -0.87 3.79 1.44
CA ALA A 102 0.09 4.02 2.52
C ALA A 102 0.15 2.83 3.49
N PRO A 103 1.24 2.65 4.26
CA PRO A 103 2.44 3.49 4.33
C PRO A 103 3.49 3.14 3.27
N THR A 104 4.43 4.05 3.02
CA THR A 104 5.63 3.75 2.23
C THR A 104 6.73 3.23 3.16
N MET A 105 7.35 2.12 2.80
CA MET A 105 8.21 1.33 3.69
C MET A 105 9.44 0.71 3.00
N ASN A 106 9.84 1.25 1.84
CA ASN A 106 11.13 0.92 1.22
C ASN A 106 12.28 1.34 2.14
N ILE A 107 13.39 0.61 2.19
CA ILE A 107 14.52 0.93 3.07
C ILE A 107 15.27 2.16 2.56
N ILE A 108 15.75 3.04 3.46
CA ILE A 108 16.75 4.05 3.11
C ILE A 108 18.10 3.36 2.88
N ARG A 109 18.31 2.77 1.70
CA ARG A 109 19.58 2.13 1.32
C ARG A 109 20.70 3.14 1.10
N SER A 110 20.35 4.31 0.58
CA SER A 110 21.28 5.38 0.23
C SER A 110 20.63 6.72 0.59
N PRO A 111 21.39 7.71 1.11
CA PRO A 111 20.84 9.01 1.44
C PRO A 111 20.34 9.80 0.22
N LEU A 112 20.68 9.37 -1.00
CA LEU A 112 20.34 10.04 -2.26
C LEU A 112 18.99 9.60 -2.85
N GLY A 113 18.24 8.73 -2.15
CA GLY A 113 16.93 8.26 -2.60
C GLY A 113 15.90 9.40 -2.65
N GLY A 114 15.33 9.64 -3.83
CA GLY A 114 14.38 10.74 -4.06
C GLY A 114 13.07 10.65 -3.26
N ARG A 115 12.75 9.47 -2.73
CA ARG A 115 11.57 9.22 -1.87
C ARG A 115 11.93 8.81 -0.44
N ASN A 116 13.17 9.04 -0.01
CA ASN A 116 13.60 8.70 1.35
C ASN A 116 12.72 9.37 2.41
N TYR A 117 12.28 10.62 2.18
CA TYR A 117 11.39 11.33 3.10
C TYR A 117 10.04 10.62 3.32
N GLU A 118 9.64 9.76 2.39
CA GLU A 118 8.35 9.08 2.39
C GLU A 118 8.38 7.75 3.14
N THR A 119 9.56 7.22 3.48
CA THR A 119 9.74 6.02 4.31
C THR A 119 10.21 6.39 5.72
N TYR A 120 10.28 5.42 6.64
CA TYR A 120 10.56 5.67 8.05
C TYR A 120 12.05 5.74 8.39
N SER A 121 12.88 4.82 7.88
CA SER A 121 14.25 4.65 8.36
C SER A 121 15.13 3.82 7.41
N GLU A 122 16.41 3.70 7.75
CA GLU A 122 17.30 2.62 7.30
C GLU A 122 17.19 1.36 8.17
N ASP A 123 16.68 1.48 9.40
CA ASP A 123 16.46 0.35 10.31
C ASP A 123 15.16 -0.39 10.01
N LEU A 124 15.28 -1.68 9.70
CA LEU A 124 14.20 -2.53 9.20
C LEU A 124 13.12 -2.82 10.24
N TYR A 125 13.54 -3.03 11.48
CA TYR A 125 12.64 -3.35 12.57
C TYR A 125 11.80 -2.13 12.94
N LEU A 126 12.40 -0.94 12.93
CA LEU A 126 11.71 0.33 13.11
C LEU A 126 10.70 0.59 11.98
N ILE A 127 11.08 0.37 10.71
CA ILE A 127 10.16 0.47 9.57
C ILE A 127 8.97 -0.46 9.79
N GLY A 128 9.21 -1.75 10.03
CA GLY A 128 8.14 -2.74 10.23
C GLY A 128 7.24 -2.41 11.42
N THR A 129 7.82 -1.97 12.55
CA THR A 129 7.08 -1.62 13.76
C THR A 129 6.16 -0.41 13.54
N LEU A 130 6.68 0.67 12.96
CA LEU A 130 5.90 1.89 12.72
C LEU A 130 4.86 1.69 11.62
N ALA A 131 5.23 0.99 10.54
CA ALA A 131 4.30 0.65 9.47
C ALA A 131 3.15 -0.23 9.98
N SER A 132 3.43 -1.23 10.82
CA SER A 132 2.40 -2.08 11.44
C SER A 132 1.46 -1.27 12.32
N ALA A 133 2.02 -0.35 13.11
CA ALA A 133 1.21 0.54 13.94
C ALA A 133 0.29 1.44 13.10
N PHE A 134 0.82 2.03 12.03
CA PHE A 134 0.07 2.84 11.07
C PHE A 134 -1.08 2.04 10.42
N VAL A 135 -0.78 0.84 9.90
CA VAL A 135 -1.78 -0.05 9.26
C VAL A 135 -2.91 -0.38 10.24
N ARG A 136 -2.60 -0.79 11.47
CA ARG A 136 -3.61 -1.03 12.51
C ARG A 136 -4.44 0.23 12.80
N GLY A 137 -3.81 1.40 12.78
CA GLY A 137 -4.50 2.68 12.92
C GLY A 137 -5.53 2.92 11.81
N CYS A 138 -5.14 2.73 10.55
CA CYS A 138 -6.05 2.92 9.43
C CYS A 138 -7.22 1.91 9.45
N GLN A 139 -6.90 0.63 9.64
CA GLN A 139 -7.89 -0.44 9.58
C GLN A 139 -8.86 -0.40 10.77
N ALA A 140 -8.43 0.09 11.93
CA ALA A 140 -9.33 0.34 13.07
C ALA A 140 -10.38 1.42 12.79
N GLU A 141 -10.12 2.34 11.86
CA GLU A 141 -11.09 3.33 11.38
C GLU A 141 -11.82 2.84 10.11
N GLY A 142 -11.70 1.56 9.76
CA GLY A 142 -12.38 0.92 8.62
C GLY A 142 -11.86 1.35 7.25
N ILE A 143 -10.61 1.81 7.17
CA ILE A 143 -9.95 2.20 5.92
C ILE A 143 -8.82 1.21 5.64
N ALA A 144 -8.80 0.64 4.45
CA ALA A 144 -7.76 -0.28 4.03
C ALA A 144 -6.42 0.46 3.95
N ALA A 145 -5.37 -0.09 4.56
CA ALA A 145 -4.01 0.35 4.31
C ALA A 145 -3.41 -0.43 3.13
N THR A 146 -2.47 0.17 2.42
CA THR A 146 -1.73 -0.44 1.30
C THR A 146 -0.24 -0.20 1.49
N PRO A 147 0.47 -1.05 2.26
CA PRO A 147 1.91 -0.95 2.41
C PRO A 147 2.61 -1.04 1.04
N LYS A 148 3.54 -0.11 0.80
CA LYS A 148 4.17 0.10 -0.52
C LYS A 148 5.66 0.44 -0.40
N HIS A 149 6.49 0.15 -1.39
CA HIS A 149 6.23 -0.56 -2.63
C HIS A 149 6.94 -1.91 -2.55
N PHE A 150 6.21 -2.99 -2.77
CA PHE A 150 6.69 -4.36 -2.67
C PHE A 150 7.31 -4.82 -4.01
N VAL A 151 8.62 -4.94 -4.15
CA VAL A 151 9.70 -4.69 -3.18
C VAL A 151 10.92 -4.04 -3.87
N ALA A 152 11.94 -3.66 -3.11
CA ALA A 152 13.25 -3.20 -3.61
C ALA A 152 13.21 -1.98 -4.56
N ASN A 153 12.41 -0.96 -4.21
CA ASN A 153 12.23 0.29 -4.95
C ASN A 153 12.94 1.48 -4.29
N GLU A 154 14.23 1.36 -4.01
CA GLU A 154 15.00 2.37 -3.23
C GLU A 154 15.65 3.46 -4.10
N SER A 155 15.39 3.48 -5.41
CA SER A 155 15.90 4.52 -6.31
C SER A 155 14.83 4.98 -7.30
N GLU A 156 14.68 6.31 -7.42
CA GLU A 156 13.77 6.91 -8.39
C GLU A 156 14.36 6.91 -9.81
N ARG A 157 15.69 6.80 -9.93
CA ARG A 157 16.37 6.87 -11.21
C ARG A 157 16.02 5.65 -12.06
N TYR A 158 15.27 5.87 -13.13
CA TYR A 158 14.76 4.82 -14.01
C TYR A 158 13.94 3.75 -13.28
N ARG A 159 13.21 4.11 -12.20
CA ARG A 159 12.47 3.15 -11.36
C ARG A 159 11.54 2.19 -12.10
N THR A 160 11.02 2.59 -13.27
CA THR A 160 10.14 1.76 -14.13
C THR A 160 10.88 0.86 -15.11
N LYS A 161 12.21 0.92 -15.16
CA LYS A 161 13.05 0.17 -16.11
C LYS A 161 14.24 -0.50 -15.42
N MET A 162 14.70 0.00 -14.28
CA MET A 162 15.85 -0.55 -13.58
C MET A 162 15.54 -1.94 -13.02
N THR A 163 16.59 -2.68 -12.72
CA THR A 163 16.49 -3.92 -11.96
C THR A 163 17.36 -3.80 -10.71
N SER A 164 16.77 -4.11 -9.57
CA SER A 164 17.49 -4.31 -8.32
C SER A 164 18.10 -5.71 -8.38
N GLN A 165 19.44 -5.78 -8.46
CA GLN A 165 20.19 -7.03 -8.44
C GLN A 165 20.57 -7.32 -6.99
N VAL A 166 19.99 -8.37 -6.42
CA VAL A 166 20.06 -8.66 -4.99
C VAL A 166 19.94 -10.17 -4.77
N ASP A 167 20.82 -10.74 -3.96
CA ASP A 167 20.74 -12.16 -3.62
C ASP A 167 19.53 -12.45 -2.70
N CYS A 168 19.11 -13.71 -2.64
CA CYS A 168 17.92 -14.10 -1.90
C CYS A 168 18.01 -13.78 -0.39
N GLN A 169 19.19 -13.92 0.21
CA GLN A 169 19.38 -13.65 1.63
C GLN A 169 19.18 -12.16 1.90
N THR A 170 19.88 -11.29 1.18
CA THR A 170 19.73 -9.84 1.32
C THR A 170 18.30 -9.37 1.01
N LEU A 171 17.65 -9.96 0.00
CA LEU A 171 16.27 -9.64 -0.35
C LEU A 171 15.30 -9.95 0.80
N ARG A 172 15.44 -11.14 1.41
CA ARG A 172 14.62 -11.60 2.54
C ARG A 172 14.91 -10.82 3.82
N GLU A 173 16.18 -10.75 4.21
CA GLU A 173 16.60 -10.18 5.49
C GLU A 173 16.50 -8.67 5.54
N LEU A 174 16.68 -7.97 4.40
CA LEU A 174 16.61 -6.51 4.35
C LEU A 174 15.29 -6.00 3.79
N TYR A 175 15.02 -6.26 2.51
CA TYR A 175 13.96 -5.54 1.80
C TYR A 175 12.56 -6.11 2.09
N MET A 176 12.45 -7.41 2.36
CA MET A 176 11.17 -8.07 2.67
C MET A 176 10.85 -8.10 4.16
N LEU A 177 11.85 -8.04 5.05
CA LEU A 177 11.63 -8.12 6.50
C LEU A 177 10.59 -7.11 6.99
N PRO A 178 10.60 -5.81 6.60
CA PRO A 178 9.55 -4.90 7.02
C PRO A 178 8.14 -5.34 6.57
N PHE A 179 7.99 -5.89 5.36
CA PHE A 179 6.71 -6.37 4.83
C PHE A 179 6.23 -7.62 5.59
N GLN A 180 7.15 -8.54 5.91
CA GLN A 180 6.88 -9.70 6.76
C GLN A 180 6.37 -9.27 8.15
N LEU A 181 6.99 -8.25 8.76
CA LEU A 181 6.56 -7.70 10.04
C LEU A 181 5.15 -7.11 9.96
N VAL A 182 4.86 -6.32 8.92
CA VAL A 182 3.53 -5.74 8.70
C VAL A 182 2.46 -6.80 8.48
N MET A 183 2.76 -7.84 7.68
CA MET A 183 1.84 -8.96 7.47
C MET A 183 1.52 -9.68 8.78
N ARG A 184 2.56 -9.99 9.57
CA ARG A 184 2.41 -10.69 10.86
C ARG A 184 1.67 -9.86 11.90
N ASP A 185 1.98 -8.57 12.01
CA ASP A 185 1.59 -7.74 13.17
C ASP A 185 0.37 -6.86 12.91
N ALA A 186 -0.05 -6.71 11.65
CA ALA A 186 -1.11 -5.77 11.28
C ALA A 186 -2.11 -6.26 10.22
N ASP A 187 -1.85 -7.38 9.52
CA ASP A 187 -2.76 -7.99 8.53
C ASP A 187 -3.34 -6.97 7.53
N PRO A 188 -2.49 -6.35 6.68
CA PRO A 188 -2.91 -5.32 5.74
C PRO A 188 -3.86 -5.88 4.67
N TRP A 189 -4.92 -5.14 4.34
CA TRP A 189 -5.91 -5.60 3.35
C TRP A 189 -5.43 -5.49 1.90
N CYS A 190 -4.39 -4.71 1.64
CA CYS A 190 -3.83 -4.50 0.30
C CYS A 190 -2.31 -4.39 0.37
N PHE A 191 -1.63 -4.69 -0.73
CA PHE A 191 -0.24 -4.30 -0.98
C PHE A 191 -0.15 -3.59 -2.33
N MET A 192 0.85 -2.74 -2.51
CA MET A 192 1.18 -2.14 -3.80
C MET A 192 2.55 -2.62 -4.24
N THR A 193 2.60 -3.22 -5.42
CA THR A 193 3.85 -3.67 -6.02
C THR A 193 4.74 -2.49 -6.42
N SER A 194 6.04 -2.75 -6.48
CA SER A 194 7.02 -1.82 -6.98
C SER A 194 7.01 -1.73 -8.51
N TYR A 195 7.46 -0.58 -9.01
CA TYR A 195 7.66 -0.38 -10.45
C TYR A 195 8.87 -1.15 -11.01
N ASN A 196 9.92 -1.34 -10.21
CA ASN A 196 11.18 -1.89 -10.69
C ASN A 196 11.10 -3.40 -10.90
N ARG A 197 12.17 -3.91 -11.52
CA ARG A 197 12.46 -5.34 -11.56
C ARG A 197 13.30 -5.77 -10.37
N VAL A 198 13.17 -7.02 -9.95
CA VAL A 198 14.07 -7.70 -9.02
C VAL A 198 14.69 -8.86 -9.79
N ASN A 199 16.01 -8.89 -9.87
CA ASN A 199 16.77 -9.94 -10.58
C ASN A 199 16.26 -10.23 -12.01
N GLY A 200 15.82 -9.19 -12.73
CA GLY A 200 15.39 -9.28 -14.13
C GLY A 200 13.88 -9.35 -14.38
N GLU A 201 13.06 -9.59 -13.36
CA GLU A 201 11.60 -9.75 -13.48
C GLU A 201 10.85 -8.59 -12.81
N TYR A 202 9.76 -8.08 -13.40
CA TYR A 202 8.98 -6.99 -12.81
C TYR A 202 8.26 -7.47 -11.55
N CYS A 203 8.26 -6.66 -10.48
CA CYS A 203 7.61 -7.05 -9.23
C CYS A 203 6.11 -7.33 -9.40
N ALA A 204 5.45 -6.60 -10.31
CA ALA A 204 4.02 -6.80 -10.61
C ALA A 204 3.71 -8.08 -11.40
N ASP A 205 4.71 -8.72 -12.01
CA ASP A 205 4.55 -9.92 -12.84
C ASP A 205 5.17 -11.18 -12.21
N SER A 206 5.87 -11.04 -11.07
CA SER A 206 6.67 -12.12 -10.49
C SER A 206 5.83 -13.09 -9.66
N HIS A 207 5.61 -14.30 -10.17
CA HIS A 207 4.93 -15.38 -9.46
C HIS A 207 5.59 -15.68 -8.10
N TRP A 208 6.92 -15.71 -8.07
CA TRP A 208 7.65 -15.98 -6.84
C TRP A 208 7.37 -14.93 -5.75
N LEU A 209 7.33 -13.64 -6.12
CA LEU A 209 7.01 -12.57 -5.17
C LEU A 209 5.55 -12.58 -4.74
N LEU A 210 4.62 -12.82 -5.66
CA LEU A 210 3.20 -12.56 -5.45
C LEU A 210 2.40 -13.77 -4.92
N GLU A 211 2.88 -14.99 -5.16
CA GLU A 211 2.16 -16.23 -4.81
C GLU A 211 2.97 -17.17 -3.90
N GLU A 212 4.31 -17.17 -3.99
CA GLU A 212 5.16 -18.04 -3.16
C GLU A 212 5.70 -17.35 -1.90
N VAL A 213 5.81 -16.02 -1.92
CA VAL A 213 6.34 -15.21 -0.81
C VAL A 213 5.22 -14.59 0.02
N LEU A 214 4.29 -13.88 -0.62
CA LEU A 214 3.12 -13.25 0.03
C LEU A 214 2.09 -14.31 0.44
#